data_AF-R5L1T8-F1
#
_entry.id   AF-R5L1T8-F1
#
_cell.length_a   1.000
_cell.length_b   1.000
_cell.length_c   1.000
_cell.angle_alpha   90.00
_cell.angle_beta   90.00
_cell.angle_gamma   90.00
#
_symmetry.space_group_name_H-M   'P 1'
#
loop_
_entity.id
_entity.type
_entity.pdbx_description
1 polymer ?
#
loop_
_entity_poly.entity_id
_entity_poly.type
_entity_poly.pdbx_seq_one_letter_code
_entity_poly.pdbx_strand_id
1 'polypeptide(L)'
;MIKGVTKSIIEIIPKNSCFEKVIVILNSSCDIPDKNEIRSQVELLTRRAPDYLQRQKRSTTLKILVSGAAGALITAASFLILYVFV
;
A
#
# COMPACT_ATOMS: atom_id res chain seq x y z
N MET A 1 14.09 9.69 -11.39
CA MET A 1 13.52 10.42 -12.55
C MET A 1 12.99 9.37 -13.53
N ILE A 2 11.66 9.19 -13.61
CA ILE A 2 11.08 8.18 -14.52
C ILE A 2 11.05 8.82 -15.92
N LYS A 3 11.88 8.32 -16.83
CA LYS A 3 12.00 8.81 -18.21
C LYS A 3 10.64 8.69 -18.93
N GLY A 4 10.21 9.76 -19.60
CA GLY A 4 9.16 9.69 -20.62
C GLY A 4 7.78 10.25 -20.28
N VAL A 5 7.58 10.86 -19.11
CA VAL A 5 6.30 11.52 -18.81
C VAL A 5 6.58 12.95 -18.37
N THR A 6 6.18 13.93 -19.17
CA THR A 6 6.04 15.33 -18.77
C THR A 6 4.96 15.41 -17.69
N LYS A 7 5.34 15.04 -16.47
CA LYS A 7 4.48 14.99 -15.30
C LYS A 7 4.46 16.36 -14.68
N SER A 8 3.29 17.02 -14.66
CA SER A 8 3.12 18.13 -13.73
C SER A 8 3.01 17.51 -12.33
N ILE A 9 3.92 17.93 -11.46
CA ILE A 9 4.00 17.46 -10.08
C ILE A 9 3.43 18.55 -9.21
N ILE A 10 2.33 18.25 -8.52
CA ILE A 10 1.71 19.17 -7.57
C ILE A 10 1.96 18.62 -6.17
N GLU A 11 2.75 19.36 -5.39
CA GLU A 11 3.04 19.02 -4.00
C GLU A 11 2.05 19.71 -3.07
N ILE A 12 1.42 18.93 -2.19
CA ILE A 12 0.47 19.42 -1.21
C ILE A 12 0.91 18.93 0.17
N ILE A 13 0.99 19.87 1.11
CA ILE A 13 1.23 19.59 2.53
C ILE A 13 -0.16 19.59 3.21
N PRO A 14 -0.74 18.42 3.50
CA PRO A 14 -2.03 18.34 4.15
C PRO A 14 -1.94 18.84 5.60
N LYS A 15 -2.89 19.67 6.02
CA LYS A 15 -3.04 20.05 7.43
C LYS A 15 -3.85 18.95 8.11
N ASN A 16 -3.41 18.46 9.27
CA ASN A 16 -4.13 17.45 10.07
C ASN A 16 -4.26 16.04 9.43
N SER A 17 -3.24 15.57 8.72
CA SER A 17 -3.18 14.17 8.24
C SER A 17 -1.93 13.46 8.78
N CYS A 18 -1.96 12.13 8.86
CA CYS A 18 -0.79 11.31 9.20
C CYS A 18 0.28 11.29 8.10
N PHE A 19 0.08 12.02 7.00
CA PHE A 19 1.01 12.09 5.87
C PHE A 19 1.76 13.43 5.89
N GLU A 20 3.09 13.33 5.78
CA GLU A 20 3.99 14.50 5.76
C GLU A 20 3.90 15.27 4.44
N LYS A 21 3.72 14.57 3.32
CA LYS A 21 3.60 15.15 1.98
C LYS A 21 2.73 14.29 1.07
N VAL A 22 1.92 14.93 0.24
CA VAL A 22 1.18 14.29 -0.87
C VAL A 22 1.71 14.82 -2.19
N ILE A 23 2.05 13.91 -3.10
CA ILE A 23 2.55 14.23 -4.44
C ILE A 23 1.50 13.79 -5.45
N VAL A 24 0.89 14.75 -6.13
CA VAL A 24 -0.05 14.47 -7.22
C VAL A 24 0.73 14.49 -8.52
N ILE A 25 0.63 13.40 -9.28
CA ILE A 25 1.32 13.22 -10.56
C ILE A 25 0.24 13.19 -11.63
N LEU A 26 0.16 14.24 -12.44
CA LEU A 26 -0.76 14.29 -13.56
C LEU A 26 -0.03 13.83 -14.83
N ASN A 27 -0.77 13.14 -15.70
CA ASN A 27 -0.28 12.83 -17.03
C ASN A 27 -0.39 14.08 -17.92
N SER A 28 0.44 14.16 -18.96
CA SER A 28 0.45 15.29 -19.90
C SER A 28 -0.85 15.46 -20.68
N SER A 29 -1.69 14.42 -20.75
CA SER A 29 -3.00 14.43 -21.40
C SER A 29 -4.17 14.78 -20.46
N CYS A 30 -3.89 15.15 -19.21
CA CYS A 30 -4.92 15.58 -18.27
C CYS A 30 -4.99 17.11 -18.25
N ASP A 31 -6.20 17.64 -18.39
CA ASP A 31 -6.44 19.05 -18.08
C ASP A 31 -6.05 19.30 -16.62
N ILE A 32 -5.29 20.38 -16.40
CA ILE A 32 -4.83 20.75 -15.06
C ILE A 32 -6.06 21.19 -14.27
N PRO A 33 -6.55 20.39 -13.30
CA PRO A 33 -7.72 20.76 -12.52
C PRO A 33 -7.41 21.99 -11.66
N ASP A 34 -8.44 22.73 -11.27
CA ASP A 34 -8.24 23.87 -10.39
C ASP A 34 -7.57 23.43 -9.08
N LYS A 35 -6.64 24.24 -8.58
CA LYS A 35 -5.80 23.90 -7.42
C LYS A 35 -6.64 23.63 -6.17
N ASN A 36 -7.79 24.28 -6.06
CA ASN A 36 -8.75 24.08 -4.97
C ASN A 36 -9.46 22.72 -5.06
N GLU A 37 -9.78 22.27 -6.26
CA GLU A 37 -10.40 20.97 -6.49
C GLU A 37 -9.43 19.83 -6.16
N ILE A 38 -8.17 19.94 -6.59
CA ILE A 38 -7.11 18.98 -6.25
C ILE A 38 -6.93 18.91 -4.73
N ARG A 39 -6.94 20.06 -4.06
CA ARG A 39 -6.81 20.12 -2.60
C ARG A 39 -7.96 19.41 -1.89
N SER A 40 -9.19 19.65 -2.33
CA SER A 40 -10.40 18.97 -1.82
C SER A 40 -10.29 17.45 -1.97
N GLN A 41 -9.95 16.98 -3.17
CA GLN A 41 -9.82 15.55 -3.44
C GLN A 41 -8.69 14.91 -2.63
N VAL A 42 -7.54 15.58 -2.53
CA VAL A 42 -6.40 15.11 -1.73
C VAL A 42 -6.75 15.04 -0.26
N GLU A 43 -7.51 15.99 0.27
CA GLU A 43 -7.94 15.97 1.68
C GLU A 43 -8.93 14.82 1.96
N LEU A 44 -9.88 14.57 1.05
CA LEU A 44 -10.78 13.41 1.14
C LEU A 44 -10.03 12.07 1.05
N LEU A 45 -9.05 11.99 0.15
CA LEU A 45 -8.21 10.79 -0.03
C LEU A 45 -7.29 10.56 1.16
N THR A 46 -6.63 11.59 1.69
CA THR A 46 -5.77 11.46 2.88
C THR A 46 -6.54 11.10 4.13
N ARG A 47 -7.82 11.49 4.25
CA ARG A 47 -8.69 11.00 5.33
C ARG A 47 -9.04 9.52 5.21
N ARG A 48 -9.26 9.01 3.99
CA ARG A 48 -9.59 7.58 3.77
C ARG A 48 -8.37 6.67 3.67
N ALA A 49 -7.22 7.19 3.25
CA ALA A 49 -5.98 6.44 3.07
C ALA A 49 -5.52 5.61 4.29
N PRO A 50 -5.62 6.07 5.56
CA PRO A 50 -5.20 5.26 6.71
C PRO A 50 -5.98 3.95 6.82
N ASP A 51 -7.29 3.96 6.54
CA ASP A 51 -8.12 2.74 6.60
C ASP A 51 -7.68 1.72 5.54
N TYR A 52 -7.35 2.19 4.33
CA TYR A 52 -6.84 1.34 3.26
C TYR A 52 -5.48 0.75 3.60
N LEU A 53 -4.55 1.55 4.13
CA LEU A 53 -3.24 1.08 4.58
C LEU A 53 -3.36 0.08 5.72
N GLN A 54 -4.28 0.30 6.66
CA GLN A 54 -4.54 -0.61 7.77
C GLN A 54 -5.12 -1.94 7.29
N ARG A 55 -6.09 -1.91 6.36
CA ARG A 55 -6.64 -3.13 5.73
C ARG A 55 -5.58 -3.90 4.96
N GLN A 56 -4.74 -3.19 4.20
CA GLN A 56 -3.65 -3.81 3.44
C GLN A 56 -2.64 -4.46 4.38
N LYS A 57 -2.22 -3.77 5.45
CA LYS A 57 -1.31 -4.32 6.46
C LYS A 57 -1.89 -5.58 7.09
N ARG A 58 -3.16 -5.55 7.48
CA ARG A 58 -3.86 -6.71 8.07
C ARG A 58 -3.91 -7.90 7.10
N SER A 59 -4.19 -7.66 5.82
CA SER A 59 -4.20 -8.69 4.78
C SER A 59 -2.82 -9.33 4.59
N THR A 60 -1.75 -8.53 4.52
CA THR A 60 -0.38 -9.05 4.38
C THR A 60 0.04 -9.86 5.61
N THR A 61 -0.27 -9.38 6.82
CA THR A 61 -0.01 -10.12 8.07
C THR A 61 -0.74 -11.47 8.07
N LEU A 62 -2.00 -11.50 7.62
CA LEU A 62 -2.79 -12.73 7.55
C LEU A 62 -2.18 -13.75 6.58
N LYS A 63 -1.71 -13.28 5.41
CA LYS A 63 -1.00 -14.15 4.44
C LYS A 63 0.27 -14.75 5.03
N ILE A 64 1.07 -13.93 5.71
CA ILE A 64 2.32 -14.40 6.37
C ILE A 64 2.01 -15.45 7.43
N LEU A 65 0.96 -15.24 8.24
CA LEU A 65 0.57 -16.13 9.32
C LEU A 65 0.07 -17.48 8.79
N VAL A 66 -0.73 -17.47 7.71
CA VAL A 66 -1.18 -18.68 7.02
C VAL A 66 0.00 -19.43 6.40
N SER A 67 0.92 -18.74 5.72
CA SER A 67 2.11 -19.39 5.16
C SER A 67 3.04 -19.97 6.23
N GLY A 68 3.19 -19.27 7.37
CA GLY A 68 3.98 -19.75 8.50
C GLY A 68 3.38 -21.01 9.14
N ALA A 69 2.07 -21.02 9.37
CA ALA A 69 1.36 -22.18 9.89
C ALA A 69 1.45 -23.39 8.93
N ALA A 70 1.27 -23.16 7.62
CA ALA A 70 1.40 -24.21 6.62
C ALA A 70 2.82 -24.79 6.58
N GLY A 71 3.86 -23.94 6.61
CA GLY A 71 5.25 -24.38 6.65
C GLY A 71 5.58 -25.21 7.89
N ALA A 72 5.09 -24.79 9.07
CA ALA A 72 5.28 -25.53 10.32
C ALA A 72 4.62 -26.92 10.27
N LEU A 73 3.40 -27.03 9.73
CA LEU A 73 2.68 -28.30 9.58
C LEU A 73 3.39 -29.25 8.61
N ILE A 74 3.87 -28.74 7.47
CA ILE A 74 4.60 -29.56 6.49
C ILE A 74 5.90 -30.08 7.10
N THR A 75 6.60 -29.24 7.85
CA THR A 75 7.85 -29.63 8.51
C THR A 75 7.59 -30.70 9.57
N ALA A 76 6.58 -30.52 10.42
CA ALA A 76 6.19 -31.50 11.43
C ALA A 76 5.77 -32.85 10.82
N ALA A 77 4.96 -32.83 9.75
CA ALA A 77 4.54 -34.04 9.04
C ALA A 77 5.74 -34.75 8.39
N SER A 78 6.67 -34.01 7.80
CA SER A 78 7.90 -34.56 7.20
C SER A 78 8.78 -35.25 8.25
N PHE A 79 8.96 -34.62 9.42
CA PHE A 79 9.69 -35.23 10.54
C PHE A 79 9.00 -36.48 11.06
N LEU A 80 7.67 -36.49 11.16
CA LEU A 80 6.91 -37.63 11.65
C LEU A 80 7.00 -38.81 10.68
N ILE A 81 6.93 -38.55 9.36
CA ILE A 81 7.15 -39.58 8.33
C ILE A 81 8.57 -40.14 8.42
N LEU A 82 9.60 -39.27 8.49
CA LEU A 82 10.98 -39.71 8.61
C LEU A 82 11.23 -40.56 9.87
N TYR A 83 10.60 -40.19 10.99
CA TYR A 83 10.69 -40.93 12.24
C TYR A 83 10.06 -42.33 12.17
N VAL A 84 8.98 -42.51 11.41
CA VAL A 84 8.33 -43.83 11.24
C VAL A 84 9.15 -44.79 10.38
N PHE A 85 10.04 -44.28 9.52
CA PHE A 85 10.90 -45.09 8.65
C PHE A 85 12.33 -45.32 9.21
N VAL A 86 12.62 -44.82 10.42
CA VAL A 86 13.86 -45.08 11.19
C VAL A 86 13.57 -46.14 12.24
#